data_AF-A0A968YLP2-F1
#
_entry.id   AF-A0A968YLP2-F1
#
_cell.length_a   1.000
_cell.length_b   1.000
_cell.length_c   1.000
_cell.angle_alpha   90.00
_cell.angle_beta   90.00
_cell.angle_gamma   90.00
#
_symmetry.space_group_name_H-M   'P 1'
#
loop_
_entity.id
_entity.type
_entity.pdbx_description
1 polymer ?
#
loop_
_entity_poly.entity_id
_entity_poly.type
_entity_poly.pdbx_seq_one_letter_code
_entity_poly.pdbx_strand_id
1 'polypeptide(L)'
;MTTTLEQASSNIADDIYNSCITRTKYISFLVAQGSSGSFSLREQEEKICDNSNKPAVKKVKEANSVLVEYIKALGKLASGDTVSFDKNFNTLGESLKNLQIPQSNGQSFSFNSSDVDAGISITKFITNAFTREFRREKLKQAILCTDKDIQTYIKGDSTSHKNDSTSAHSSTGGLIALTQQAYVNGILAAEEQQIRTYFPDYIGGILPVSQTQALDFIQLEENYNKAMDSIRSRRDAADNYVEILQKIAEMHSKLKTEFQGKGEDKLDDAQSQDSCRDLYTVKADKTANKEKAIKYNEEEIKNLEKIVSESAKSLEPLIQKISKGL
;
A
#
# COMPACT_ATOMS: atom_id res chain seq x y z
N MET A 1 -10.67 2.91 -12.52
CA MET A 1 -10.14 2.04 -11.44
C MET A 1 -8.69 2.36 -11.12
N THR A 2 -7.73 2.19 -12.04
CA THR A 2 -6.29 2.38 -11.76
C THR A 2 -5.91 3.82 -11.38
N THR A 3 -6.44 4.85 -12.06
CA THR A 3 -6.23 6.26 -11.68
C THR A 3 -6.72 6.58 -10.26
N THR A 4 -7.84 5.98 -9.86
CA THR A 4 -8.44 6.21 -8.55
C THR A 4 -7.74 5.42 -7.45
N LEU A 5 -7.24 4.22 -7.76
CA LEU A 5 -6.35 3.44 -6.88
C LEU A 5 -5.02 4.18 -6.63
N GLU A 6 -4.45 4.74 -7.69
CA GLU A 6 -3.24 5.56 -7.64
C GLU A 6 -3.44 6.77 -6.73
N GLN A 7 -4.54 7.50 -6.89
CA GLN A 7 -4.89 8.63 -6.02
C GLN A 7 -5.10 8.21 -4.56
N ALA A 8 -5.88 7.15 -4.30
CA ALA A 8 -6.09 6.63 -2.94
C ALA A 8 -4.76 6.27 -2.26
N SER A 9 -3.88 5.57 -2.98
CA SER A 9 -2.56 5.18 -2.49
C SER A 9 -1.63 6.38 -2.26
N SER A 10 -1.74 7.42 -3.09
CA SER A 10 -1.00 8.68 -2.94
C SER A 10 -1.46 9.44 -1.70
N ASN A 11 -2.77 9.54 -1.47
CA ASN A 11 -3.31 10.25 -0.31
C ASN A 11 -2.84 9.63 1.00
N ILE A 12 -2.82 8.30 1.12
CA ILE A 12 -2.27 7.60 2.29
C ILE A 12 -0.78 7.89 2.46
N ALA A 13 -0.03 7.86 1.36
CA ALA A 13 1.40 8.17 1.39
C ALA A 13 1.67 9.62 1.83
N ASP A 14 0.90 10.58 1.33
CA ASP A 14 1.02 12.00 1.69
C ASP A 14 0.66 12.23 3.17
N ASP A 15 -0.33 11.51 3.69
CA ASP A 15 -0.74 11.64 5.08
C ASP A 15 0.33 11.17 6.09
N ILE A 16 1.29 10.33 5.69
CA ILE A 16 2.46 9.98 6.54
C ILE A 16 3.21 11.24 7.01
N TYR A 17 3.34 12.24 6.13
CA TYR A 17 3.96 13.51 6.48
C TYR A 17 2.95 14.47 7.11
N ASN A 18 1.73 14.56 6.58
CA ASN A 18 0.72 15.49 7.11
C ASN A 18 0.31 15.16 8.55
N SER A 19 0.19 13.87 8.88
CA SER A 19 -0.05 13.40 10.24
C SER A 19 1.12 13.72 11.18
N CYS A 20 2.37 13.56 10.71
CA CYS A 20 3.56 13.95 11.48
C CYS A 20 3.54 15.46 11.80
N ILE A 21 3.28 16.31 10.81
CA ILE A 21 3.16 17.76 11.01
C ILE A 21 1.96 18.12 11.87
N THR A 22 0.85 17.40 11.73
CA THR A 22 -0.35 17.66 12.55
C THR A 22 -0.09 17.32 14.01
N ARG A 23 0.67 16.26 14.30
CA ARG A 23 1.12 15.91 15.65
C ARG A 23 1.85 17.06 16.33
N THR A 24 2.72 17.79 15.64
CA THR A 24 3.52 18.88 16.25
C THR A 24 2.63 19.99 16.82
N LYS A 25 1.46 20.24 16.24
CA LYS A 25 0.47 21.22 16.71
C LYS A 25 -0.05 20.90 18.11
N TYR A 26 -0.05 19.62 18.48
CA TYR A 26 -0.53 19.11 19.77
C TYR A 26 0.60 18.94 20.80
N ILE A 27 1.78 19.52 20.59
CA ILE A 27 2.82 19.62 21.63
C ILE A 27 2.39 20.69 22.64
N SER A 28 2.23 20.29 23.90
CA SER A 28 1.74 21.15 24.98
C SER A 28 2.79 22.18 25.43
N PHE A 29 2.36 23.41 25.74
CA PHE A 29 3.22 24.43 26.34
C PHE A 29 3.35 24.31 27.85
N LEU A 30 2.46 23.55 28.49
CA LEU A 30 2.40 23.42 29.95
C LEU A 30 3.46 22.46 30.49
N VAL A 31 4.02 21.59 29.65
CA VAL A 31 4.98 20.52 30.04
C VAL A 31 6.44 20.93 29.82
N ALA A 32 6.70 22.05 29.14
CA ALA A 32 8.06 22.55 28.90
C ALA A 32 8.60 23.34 30.12
N GLN A 33 8.89 22.65 31.22
CA GLN A 33 9.68 23.24 32.31
C GLN A 33 11.16 23.31 31.91
N GLY A 34 11.59 24.45 31.37
CA GLY A 34 12.97 24.69 30.93
C GLY A 34 13.07 25.76 29.83
N SER A 35 14.20 26.45 29.75
CA SER A 35 14.47 27.72 29.05
C SER A 35 14.29 27.77 27.52
N SER A 36 13.65 26.77 26.89
CA SER A 36 13.46 26.72 25.43
C SER A 36 12.00 26.87 24.99
N GLY A 37 11.03 26.62 25.88
CA GLY A 37 9.59 26.71 25.58
C GLY A 37 9.10 25.67 24.56
N SER A 38 7.78 25.52 24.42
CA SER A 38 7.17 24.59 23.45
C SER A 38 7.43 24.93 21.99
N PHE A 39 7.78 26.18 21.69
CA PHE A 39 8.06 26.61 20.32
C PHE A 39 9.31 25.95 19.75
N SER A 40 10.42 25.89 20.51
CA SER A 40 11.63 25.22 20.03
C SER A 40 11.43 23.72 19.86
N LEU A 41 10.61 23.10 20.74
CA LEU A 41 10.28 21.68 20.64
C LEU A 41 9.41 21.39 19.40
N ARG A 42 8.43 22.25 19.10
CA ARG A 42 7.65 22.16 17.86
C ARG A 42 8.53 22.27 16.62
N GLU A 43 9.43 23.25 16.58
CA GLU A 43 10.35 23.44 15.45
C GLU A 43 11.28 22.23 15.28
N GLN A 44 11.75 21.64 16.39
CA GLN A 44 12.56 20.42 16.36
C GLN A 44 11.78 19.23 15.81
N GLU A 45 10.56 19.02 16.26
CA GLU A 45 9.70 17.92 15.79
C GLU A 45 9.27 18.11 14.33
N GLU A 46 9.02 19.34 13.88
CA GLU A 46 8.78 19.66 12.47
C GLU A 46 10.01 19.32 11.61
N LYS A 47 11.22 19.65 12.07
CA LYS A 47 12.47 19.26 11.40
C LYS A 47 12.62 17.74 11.31
N ILE A 48 12.17 16.99 12.33
CA ILE A 48 12.15 15.51 12.27
C ILE A 48 11.19 15.04 11.17
N CYS A 49 9.98 15.60 11.11
CA CYS A 49 9.02 15.27 10.04
C CYS A 49 9.58 15.59 8.64
N ASP A 50 10.22 16.74 8.46
CA ASP A 50 10.84 17.14 7.19
C ASP A 50 12.01 16.23 6.78
N ASN A 51 12.85 15.81 7.74
CA ASN A 51 14.05 15.03 7.46
C ASN A 51 13.77 13.53 7.31
N SER A 52 12.70 13.01 7.94
CA SER A 52 12.47 11.56 8.04
C SER A 52 11.16 11.11 7.38
N ASN A 53 10.05 11.81 7.61
CA ASN A 53 8.74 11.41 7.06
C ASN A 53 8.54 11.88 5.62
N LYS A 54 8.94 13.12 5.30
CA LYS A 54 8.80 13.69 3.96
C LYS A 54 9.54 12.89 2.87
N PRO A 55 10.78 12.41 3.09
CA PRO A 55 11.42 11.52 2.12
C PRO A 55 10.75 10.14 2.02
N ALA A 56 10.15 9.65 3.13
CA ALA A 56 9.44 8.39 3.15
C ALA A 56 8.18 8.42 2.26
N VAL A 57 7.47 9.56 2.18
CA VAL A 57 6.30 9.74 1.28
C VAL A 57 6.61 9.28 -0.14
N LYS A 58 7.73 9.75 -0.72
CA LYS A 58 8.13 9.38 -2.08
C LYS A 58 8.32 7.87 -2.23
N LYS A 59 9.01 7.25 -1.28
CA LYS A 59 9.29 5.81 -1.30
C LYS A 59 8.02 4.97 -1.14
N VAL A 60 7.05 5.44 -0.34
CA VAL A 60 5.74 4.78 -0.20
C VAL A 60 4.91 4.92 -1.48
N LYS A 61 4.92 6.08 -2.13
CA LYS A 61 4.29 6.25 -3.45
C LYS A 61 4.91 5.32 -4.48
N GLU A 62 6.24 5.22 -4.49
CA GLU A 62 6.97 4.28 -5.34
C GLU A 62 6.55 2.83 -5.04
N ALA A 63 6.50 2.41 -3.77
CA ALA A 63 6.00 1.07 -3.41
C ALA A 63 4.58 0.82 -3.94
N ASN A 64 3.63 1.70 -3.66
CA ASN A 64 2.26 1.54 -4.16
C ASN A 64 2.19 1.53 -5.70
N SER A 65 3.06 2.29 -6.38
CA SER A 65 3.10 2.35 -7.84
C SER A 65 3.44 1.00 -8.49
N VAL A 66 4.23 0.14 -7.84
CA VAL A 66 4.54 -1.22 -8.35
C VAL A 66 3.25 -1.98 -8.65
N LEU A 67 2.29 -1.95 -7.72
CA LEU A 67 1.03 -2.65 -7.86
C LEU A 67 0.11 -1.98 -8.90
N VAL A 68 0.02 -0.65 -8.88
CA VAL A 68 -0.79 0.11 -9.84
C VAL A 68 -0.33 -0.15 -11.27
N GLU A 69 0.97 -0.10 -11.49
CA GLU A 69 1.59 -0.27 -12.81
C GLU A 69 1.53 -1.71 -13.27
N TYR A 70 1.63 -2.67 -12.36
CA TYR A 70 1.33 -4.07 -12.65
C TYR A 70 -0.11 -4.25 -13.18
N ILE A 71 -1.11 -3.69 -12.50
CA ILE A 71 -2.51 -3.78 -12.93
C ILE A 71 -2.71 -3.07 -14.28
N LYS A 72 -2.08 -1.92 -14.50
CA LYS A 72 -2.08 -1.24 -15.80
C LYS A 72 -1.45 -2.11 -16.89
N ALA A 73 -0.35 -2.81 -16.60
CA ALA A 73 0.30 -3.74 -17.52
C ALA A 73 -0.65 -4.86 -17.94
N LEU A 74 -1.31 -5.51 -16.97
CA LEU A 74 -2.31 -6.54 -17.25
C LEU A 74 -3.47 -6.00 -18.10
N GLY A 75 -3.94 -4.79 -17.82
CA GLY A 75 -4.98 -4.13 -18.60
C GLY A 75 -4.60 -3.92 -20.06
N LYS A 76 -3.38 -3.43 -20.33
CA LYS A 76 -2.84 -3.26 -21.70
C LYS A 76 -2.68 -4.62 -22.41
N LEU A 77 -2.16 -5.62 -21.71
CA LEU A 77 -2.06 -6.98 -22.26
C LEU A 77 -3.44 -7.53 -22.63
N ALA A 78 -4.46 -7.30 -21.80
CA ALA A 78 -5.82 -7.74 -22.06
C ALA A 78 -6.46 -7.03 -23.26
N SER A 79 -6.24 -5.73 -23.43
CA SER A 79 -6.73 -4.98 -24.60
C SER A 79 -5.98 -5.30 -25.89
N GLY A 80 -4.82 -5.95 -25.79
CA GLY A 80 -3.94 -6.21 -26.93
C GLY A 80 -3.07 -5.02 -27.31
N ASP A 81 -3.07 -3.97 -26.50
CA ASP A 81 -2.20 -2.81 -26.67
C ASP A 81 -0.78 -3.14 -26.23
N THR A 82 0.20 -2.44 -26.83
CA THR A 82 1.58 -2.53 -26.36
C THR A 82 1.70 -1.90 -24.99
N VAL A 83 2.35 -2.64 -24.09
CA VAL A 83 2.72 -2.12 -22.78
C VAL A 83 3.75 -1.00 -23.00
N SER A 84 3.50 0.18 -22.45
CA SER A 84 4.38 1.36 -22.48
C SER A 84 4.50 1.98 -21.08
N PHE A 85 5.71 2.31 -20.64
CA PHE A 85 5.97 2.90 -19.31
C PHE A 85 6.97 4.04 -19.36
N ASP A 86 6.81 4.98 -18.42
CA ASP A 86 7.80 6.03 -18.18
C ASP A 86 9.05 5.44 -17.50
N LYS A 87 10.23 5.88 -17.94
CA LYS A 87 11.56 5.26 -17.80
C LYS A 87 12.13 5.06 -16.38
N ASN A 88 11.37 5.21 -15.30
CA ASN A 88 11.90 5.25 -13.93
C ASN A 88 11.81 3.93 -13.13
N PHE A 89 11.41 2.81 -13.75
CA PHE A 89 11.29 1.53 -13.03
C PHE A 89 12.61 0.93 -12.55
N ASN A 90 13.75 1.32 -13.15
CA ASN A 90 15.06 0.82 -12.76
C ASN A 90 15.48 1.25 -11.34
N THR A 91 14.91 2.35 -10.80
CA THR A 91 15.21 2.82 -9.43
C THR A 91 14.24 2.24 -8.40
N LEU A 92 13.16 1.60 -8.83
CA LEU A 92 12.06 1.14 -7.97
C LEU A 92 12.52 0.05 -6.99
N GLY A 93 13.34 -0.90 -7.44
CA GLY A 93 13.89 -1.95 -6.58
C GLY A 93 14.76 -1.40 -5.45
N GLU A 94 15.56 -0.35 -5.72
CA GLU A 94 16.36 0.31 -4.68
C GLU A 94 15.49 1.15 -3.74
N SER A 95 14.42 1.77 -4.24
CA SER A 95 13.44 2.47 -3.40
C SER A 95 12.73 1.52 -2.43
N LEU A 96 12.39 0.31 -2.86
CA LEU A 96 11.79 -0.71 -1.99
C LEU A 96 12.76 -1.17 -0.90
N LYS A 97 14.02 -1.45 -1.24
CA LYS A 97 15.06 -1.85 -0.26
C LYS A 97 15.30 -0.78 0.79
N ASN A 98 15.31 0.48 0.36
CA ASN A 98 15.62 1.63 1.22
C ASN A 98 14.36 2.24 1.84
N LEU A 99 13.19 1.62 1.69
CA LEU A 99 11.96 2.10 2.32
C LEU A 99 12.09 1.97 3.84
N GLN A 100 12.04 3.12 4.50
CA GLN A 100 12.01 3.20 5.95
C GLN A 100 10.98 4.26 6.35
N ILE A 101 10.04 3.86 7.20
CA ILE A 101 9.04 4.76 7.78
C ILE A 101 9.33 4.83 9.28
N PRO A 102 9.78 5.97 9.80
CA PRO A 102 10.04 6.12 11.23
C PRO A 102 8.76 5.89 12.04
N GLN A 103 8.87 5.12 13.12
CA GLN A 103 7.79 4.92 14.08
C GLN A 103 8.12 5.59 15.41
N SER A 104 7.09 5.87 16.20
CA SER A 104 7.23 6.63 17.46
C SER A 104 7.89 5.84 18.59
N ASN A 105 8.07 4.54 18.43
CA ASN A 105 8.83 3.68 19.34
C ASN A 105 10.36 3.72 19.08
N GLY A 106 10.83 4.57 18.15
CA GLY A 106 12.24 4.68 17.76
C GLY A 106 12.72 3.59 16.79
N GLN A 107 11.85 2.67 16.38
CA GLN A 107 12.10 1.72 15.31
C GLN A 107 11.54 2.26 13.99
N SER A 108 12.07 1.79 12.87
CA SER A 108 11.53 2.10 11.55
C SER A 108 10.86 0.86 10.97
N PHE A 109 9.69 1.04 10.37
CA PHE A 109 9.13 0.00 9.52
C PHE A 109 9.94 -0.09 8.22
N SER A 110 10.27 -1.31 7.83
CA SER A 110 10.83 -1.66 6.52
C SER A 110 10.19 -2.95 6.03
N PHE A 111 10.15 -3.13 4.71
CA PHE A 111 9.79 -4.43 4.15
C PHE A 111 10.80 -5.50 4.59
N ASN A 112 10.32 -6.74 4.76
CA ASN A 112 11.21 -7.89 4.87
C ASN A 112 11.86 -8.18 3.49
N SER A 113 12.84 -9.07 3.45
CA SER A 113 13.54 -9.39 2.20
C SER A 113 12.62 -10.02 1.14
N SER A 114 11.67 -10.87 1.54
CA SER A 114 10.77 -11.56 0.61
C SER A 114 9.77 -10.61 -0.05
N ASP A 115 9.26 -9.62 0.67
CA ASP A 115 8.39 -8.56 0.17
C ASP A 115 9.14 -7.68 -0.84
N VAL A 116 10.40 -7.33 -0.53
CA VAL A 116 11.27 -6.59 -1.46
C VAL A 116 11.53 -7.39 -2.73
N ASP A 117 11.89 -8.67 -2.60
CA ASP A 117 12.18 -9.55 -3.74
C ASP A 117 10.94 -9.76 -4.62
N ALA A 118 9.76 -9.87 -4.01
CA ALA A 118 8.49 -9.93 -4.72
C ALA A 118 8.22 -8.65 -5.52
N GLY A 119 8.40 -7.47 -4.90
CA GLY A 119 8.25 -6.19 -5.59
C GLY A 119 9.26 -5.99 -6.73
N ILE A 120 10.50 -6.43 -6.55
CA ILE A 120 11.53 -6.44 -7.61
C ILE A 120 11.13 -7.38 -8.75
N SER A 121 10.57 -8.55 -8.45
CA SER A 121 10.14 -9.52 -9.46
C SER A 121 8.97 -9.01 -10.29
N ILE A 122 7.98 -8.37 -9.65
CA ILE A 122 6.89 -7.66 -10.34
C ILE A 122 7.46 -6.56 -11.25
N THR A 123 8.41 -5.77 -10.74
CA THR A 123 9.07 -4.69 -11.52
C THR A 123 9.81 -5.23 -12.73
N LYS A 124 10.50 -6.37 -12.61
CA LYS A 124 11.17 -7.05 -13.73
C LYS A 124 10.15 -7.52 -14.77
N PHE A 125 9.03 -8.10 -14.34
CA PHE A 125 7.94 -8.48 -15.23
C PHE A 125 7.42 -7.27 -16.02
N ILE A 126 7.09 -6.16 -15.35
CA ILE A 126 6.64 -4.90 -15.98
C ILE A 126 7.66 -4.43 -17.03
N THR A 127 8.95 -4.40 -16.66
CA THR A 127 10.03 -3.95 -17.53
C THR A 127 10.22 -4.86 -18.75
N ASN A 128 10.12 -6.17 -18.56
CA ASN A 128 10.22 -7.14 -19.65
C ASN A 128 8.99 -7.09 -20.56
N ALA A 129 7.79 -6.92 -20.00
CA ALA A 129 6.57 -6.75 -20.78
C ALA A 129 6.62 -5.53 -21.70
N PHE A 130 7.24 -4.46 -21.21
CA PHE A 130 7.52 -3.27 -22.00
C PHE A 130 8.57 -3.50 -23.07
N THR A 131 9.78 -3.92 -22.67
CA THR A 131 10.93 -4.03 -23.59
C THR A 131 10.75 -5.09 -24.68
N ARG A 132 9.86 -6.07 -24.45
CA ARG A 132 9.55 -7.15 -25.40
C ARG A 132 8.19 -7.01 -26.08
N GLU A 133 7.51 -5.87 -25.90
CA GLU A 133 6.19 -5.60 -26.48
C GLU A 133 5.20 -6.74 -26.27
N PHE A 134 5.07 -7.23 -25.04
CA PHE A 134 4.14 -8.31 -24.74
C PHE A 134 2.72 -7.95 -25.20
N ARG A 135 2.04 -8.95 -25.74
CA ARG A 135 0.65 -8.86 -26.23
C ARG A 135 -0.24 -9.82 -25.46
N ARG A 136 -1.53 -9.83 -25.81
CA ARG A 136 -2.58 -10.65 -25.18
C ARG A 136 -2.22 -12.12 -24.99
N GLU A 137 -1.45 -12.71 -25.89
CA GLU A 137 -0.98 -14.10 -25.81
C GLU A 137 -0.09 -14.40 -24.58
N LYS A 138 0.50 -13.37 -23.98
CA LYS A 138 1.31 -13.46 -22.75
C LYS A 138 0.53 -13.22 -21.46
N LEU A 139 -0.75 -12.83 -21.53
CA LEU A 139 -1.57 -12.54 -20.35
C LEU A 139 -1.74 -13.78 -19.44
N LYS A 140 -2.03 -14.94 -20.02
CA LYS A 140 -2.12 -16.22 -19.27
C LYS A 140 -0.83 -16.49 -18.50
N GLN A 141 0.31 -16.45 -19.21
CA GLN A 141 1.63 -16.69 -18.63
C GLN A 141 1.95 -15.67 -17.53
N ALA A 142 1.67 -14.38 -17.75
CA ALA A 142 1.87 -13.33 -16.77
C ALA A 142 1.16 -13.64 -15.45
N ILE A 143 -0.15 -13.90 -15.50
CA ILE A 143 -0.96 -14.13 -14.31
C ILE A 143 -0.53 -15.41 -13.58
N LEU A 144 -0.19 -16.47 -14.30
CA LEU A 144 0.31 -17.70 -13.68
C LEU A 144 1.65 -17.47 -12.95
N CYS A 145 2.55 -16.71 -13.56
CA CYS A 145 3.93 -16.57 -13.10
C CYS A 145 4.14 -15.49 -12.05
N THR A 146 3.25 -14.50 -11.95
CA THR A 146 3.39 -13.39 -10.99
C THR A 146 2.52 -13.58 -9.74
N ASP A 147 1.67 -14.61 -9.66
CA ASP A 147 0.73 -14.75 -8.54
C ASP A 147 1.42 -14.82 -7.19
N LYS A 148 2.47 -15.64 -7.07
CA LYS A 148 3.23 -15.74 -5.82
C LYS A 148 3.78 -14.37 -5.41
N ASP A 149 4.40 -13.67 -6.35
CA ASP A 149 5.00 -12.36 -6.08
C ASP A 149 3.93 -11.32 -5.73
N ILE A 150 2.77 -11.33 -6.39
CA ILE A 150 1.64 -10.45 -6.07
C ILE A 150 1.08 -10.74 -4.68
N GLN A 151 0.90 -12.03 -4.32
CA GLN A 151 0.45 -12.39 -2.97
C GLN A 151 1.46 -11.94 -1.92
N THR A 152 2.75 -12.25 -2.09
CA THR A 152 3.81 -11.85 -1.15
C THR A 152 3.91 -10.34 -1.06
N TYR A 153 3.89 -9.62 -2.19
CA TYR A 153 4.03 -8.17 -2.18
C TYR A 153 2.86 -7.46 -1.49
N ILE A 154 1.65 -7.99 -1.62
CA ILE A 154 0.46 -7.41 -0.99
C ILE A 154 0.33 -7.83 0.47
N LYS A 155 0.38 -9.15 0.75
CA LYS A 155 0.00 -9.76 2.04
C LYS A 155 1.20 -10.14 2.91
N GLY A 156 2.41 -10.15 2.35
CA GLY A 156 3.58 -10.75 2.95
C GLY A 156 3.67 -12.26 2.77
N ASP A 157 4.85 -12.81 3.03
CA ASP A 157 5.05 -14.25 3.09
C ASP A 157 4.39 -14.84 4.35
N SER A 158 3.36 -15.68 4.15
CA SER A 158 2.64 -16.35 5.24
C SER A 158 3.49 -17.34 6.04
N THR A 159 4.73 -17.63 5.60
CA THR A 159 5.62 -18.57 6.30
C THR A 159 6.33 -17.98 7.51
N SER A 160 6.34 -16.65 7.70
CA SER A 160 7.18 -16.01 8.71
C SER A 160 6.61 -15.94 10.13
N HIS A 161 5.33 -16.23 10.39
CA HIS A 161 4.78 -16.17 11.76
C HIS A 161 3.69 -17.22 12.03
N LYS A 162 4.10 -18.44 12.40
CA LYS A 162 3.21 -19.50 12.90
C LYS A 162 2.86 -19.39 14.40
N ASN A 163 3.31 -18.35 15.11
CA ASN A 163 3.31 -18.36 16.58
C ASN A 163 2.40 -17.33 17.26
N ASP A 164 1.44 -16.71 16.57
CA ASP A 164 0.48 -15.83 17.26
C ASP A 164 -0.97 -16.04 16.80
N SER A 165 -1.64 -16.97 17.46
CA SER A 165 -3.00 -17.44 17.15
C SER A 165 -4.09 -16.71 17.96
N THR A 166 -3.88 -15.46 18.37
CA THR A 166 -4.85 -14.80 19.29
C THR A 166 -5.41 -13.44 18.85
N SER A 167 -5.23 -13.04 17.59
CA SER A 167 -6.03 -11.94 17.03
C SER A 167 -6.47 -12.23 15.60
N ALA A 168 -7.65 -11.75 15.21
CA ALA A 168 -8.19 -11.83 13.86
C ALA A 168 -7.39 -11.02 12.82
N HIS A 169 -6.12 -10.69 13.12
CA HIS A 169 -5.15 -10.01 12.26
C HIS A 169 -3.89 -10.87 12.23
N SER A 170 -3.93 -11.94 11.42
CA SER A 170 -2.72 -12.69 11.09
C SER A 170 -1.65 -11.71 10.61
N SER A 171 -0.45 -11.77 11.20
CA SER A 171 0.70 -10.93 10.89
C SER A 171 0.93 -10.86 9.39
N THR A 172 0.40 -9.80 8.80
CA THR A 172 0.44 -9.48 7.37
C THR A 172 1.73 -8.72 7.13
N GLY A 173 2.50 -9.12 6.11
CA GLY A 173 3.64 -8.40 5.57
C GLY A 173 3.21 -7.54 4.37
N GLY A 174 4.17 -7.14 3.52
CA GLY A 174 3.88 -6.44 2.26
C GLY A 174 3.16 -5.10 2.44
N LEU A 175 2.43 -4.67 1.40
CA LEU A 175 1.71 -3.39 1.38
C LEU A 175 0.64 -3.26 2.48
N ILE A 176 0.07 -4.38 2.93
CA ILE A 176 -0.86 -4.39 4.07
C ILE A 176 -0.12 -4.00 5.36
N ALA A 177 1.05 -4.57 5.62
CA ALA A 177 1.87 -4.21 6.78
C ALA A 177 2.31 -2.75 6.75
N LEU A 178 2.70 -2.25 5.58
CA LEU A 178 3.04 -0.84 5.40
C LEU A 178 1.87 0.05 5.86
N THR A 179 0.66 -0.29 5.43
CA THR A 179 -0.54 0.49 5.77
C THR A 179 -0.90 0.35 7.24
N GLN A 180 -0.97 -0.88 7.77
CA GLN A 180 -1.45 -1.12 9.14
C GLN A 180 -0.38 -0.85 10.20
N GLN A 181 0.83 -1.37 10.03
CA GLN A 181 1.89 -1.27 11.04
C GLN A 181 2.60 0.07 10.97
N ALA A 182 2.97 0.54 9.78
CA ALA A 182 3.72 1.79 9.65
C ALA A 182 2.81 3.01 9.76
N TYR A 183 1.76 3.08 8.93
CA TYR A 183 0.89 4.25 8.89
C TYR A 183 -0.12 4.28 10.06
N VAL A 184 -1.00 3.28 10.19
CA VAL A 184 -2.06 3.28 11.22
C VAL A 184 -1.50 3.16 12.64
N ASN A 185 -0.71 2.12 12.91
CA ASN A 185 -0.19 1.82 14.25
C ASN A 185 1.10 2.57 14.59
N GLY A 186 1.75 3.20 13.60
CA GLY A 186 2.97 3.99 13.80
C GLY A 186 2.69 5.49 13.79
N ILE A 187 2.34 6.03 12.63
CA ILE A 187 2.17 7.47 12.42
C ILE A 187 0.87 8.00 13.03
N LEU A 188 -0.29 7.45 12.63
CA LEU A 188 -1.59 7.92 13.11
C LEU A 188 -1.78 7.66 14.61
N ALA A 189 -1.35 6.52 15.12
CA ALA A 189 -1.41 6.21 16.55
C ALA A 189 -0.61 7.22 17.40
N ALA A 190 0.51 7.72 16.88
CA ALA A 190 1.31 8.72 17.57
C ALA A 190 0.67 10.11 17.54
N GLU A 191 0.04 10.48 16.43
CA GLU A 191 -0.78 11.69 16.37
C GLU A 191 -1.94 11.61 17.37
N GLU A 192 -2.66 10.49 17.40
CA GLU A 192 -3.75 10.25 18.36
C GLU A 192 -3.26 10.38 19.80
N GLN A 193 -2.15 9.75 20.14
CA GLN A 193 -1.59 9.81 21.49
C GLN A 193 -1.25 11.26 21.87
N GLN A 194 -0.70 12.05 20.95
CA GLN A 194 -0.38 13.45 21.20
C GLN A 194 -1.64 14.29 21.40
N ILE A 195 -2.69 14.08 20.60
CA ILE A 195 -4.01 14.72 20.78
C ILE A 195 -4.58 14.37 22.16
N ARG A 196 -4.58 13.07 22.52
CA ARG A 196 -5.09 12.58 23.81
C ARG A 196 -4.32 13.10 25.00
N THR A 197 -3.07 13.51 24.83
CA THR A 197 -2.27 14.12 25.90
C THR A 197 -2.50 15.62 25.97
N TYR A 198 -2.54 16.29 24.82
CA TYR A 198 -2.68 17.74 24.70
C TYR A 198 -3.94 18.28 25.37
N PHE A 199 -5.11 17.74 25.02
CA PHE A 199 -6.36 18.31 25.49
C PHE A 199 -6.56 18.16 27.00
N PRO A 200 -6.29 16.99 27.63
CA PRO A 200 -6.31 16.87 29.09
C PRO A 200 -5.29 17.73 29.82
N ASP A 201 -4.07 17.94 29.28
CA ASP A 201 -3.09 18.84 29.89
C ASP A 201 -3.62 20.28 29.95
N TYR A 202 -4.25 20.73 28.86
CA TYR A 202 -4.86 22.05 28.79
C TYR A 202 -6.13 22.15 29.62
N ILE A 203 -7.04 21.18 29.51
CA ILE A 203 -8.27 21.12 30.32
C ILE A 203 -7.91 21.09 31.81
N GLY A 204 -6.93 20.27 32.20
CA GLY A 204 -6.35 20.19 33.55
C GLY A 204 -5.79 21.52 34.05
N GLY A 205 -5.09 22.25 33.17
CA GLY A 205 -4.56 23.59 33.48
C GLY A 205 -5.61 24.70 33.56
N ILE A 206 -6.73 24.56 32.85
CA ILE A 206 -7.81 25.58 32.75
C ILE A 206 -8.98 25.26 33.71
N LEU A 207 -9.09 24.04 34.23
CA LEU A 207 -10.10 23.60 35.21
C LEU A 207 -10.26 24.56 36.42
N PRO A 208 -9.20 25.13 37.01
CA PRO A 208 -9.32 26.15 38.06
C PRO A 208 -9.98 27.47 37.62
N VAL A 209 -10.04 27.74 36.32
CA VAL A 209 -10.62 28.96 35.68
C VAL A 209 -12.01 28.68 35.08
N SER A 210 -12.35 27.40 34.87
CA SER A 210 -13.53 26.92 34.14
C SER A 210 -14.90 27.34 34.69
N GLN A 211 -15.00 27.76 35.96
CA GLN A 211 -16.26 28.26 36.52
C GLN A 211 -16.68 29.63 35.94
N THR A 212 -15.80 30.33 35.21
CA THR A 212 -16.08 31.64 34.60
C THR A 212 -16.03 31.65 33.06
N GLN A 213 -15.67 30.53 32.41
CA GLN A 213 -15.37 30.45 30.97
C GLN A 213 -15.94 29.19 30.31
N ALA A 214 -17.24 28.91 30.53
CA ALA A 214 -17.90 27.72 30.00
C ALA A 214 -17.82 27.59 28.46
N LEU A 215 -17.82 28.71 27.72
CA LEU A 215 -17.68 28.70 26.27
C LEU A 215 -16.31 28.21 25.79
N ASP A 216 -15.24 28.55 26.52
CA ASP A 216 -13.89 28.12 26.18
C ASP A 216 -13.73 26.61 26.39
N PHE A 217 -14.37 26.06 27.42
CA PHE A 217 -14.41 24.62 27.67
C PHE A 217 -15.17 23.87 26.57
N ILE A 218 -16.36 24.34 26.17
CA ILE A 218 -17.15 23.74 25.08
C ILE A 218 -16.34 23.76 23.78
N GLN A 219 -15.70 24.89 23.45
CA GLN A 219 -14.89 25.01 22.23
C GLN A 219 -13.70 24.05 22.23
N LEU A 220 -13.08 23.83 23.39
CA LEU A 220 -11.96 22.92 23.55
C LEU A 220 -12.38 21.45 23.39
N GLU A 221 -13.53 21.07 23.95
CA GLU A 221 -14.14 19.76 23.76
C GLU A 221 -14.53 19.51 22.29
N GLU A 222 -15.13 20.50 21.62
CA GLU A 222 -15.42 20.40 20.18
C GLU A 222 -14.16 20.20 19.34
N ASN A 223 -13.09 20.91 19.67
CA ASN A 223 -11.80 20.79 18.96
C ASN A 223 -11.18 19.42 19.18
N TYR A 224 -11.26 18.87 20.39
CA TYR A 224 -10.84 17.50 20.69
C TYR A 224 -11.62 16.49 19.85
N ASN A 225 -12.96 16.60 19.85
CA ASN A 225 -13.83 15.69 19.11
C ASN A 225 -13.55 15.77 17.59
N LYS A 226 -13.42 16.97 17.03
CA LYS A 226 -13.03 17.16 15.61
C LYS A 226 -11.68 16.52 15.28
N ALA A 227 -10.68 16.67 16.16
CA ALA A 227 -9.37 16.05 15.96
C ALA A 227 -9.46 14.51 16.00
N MET A 228 -10.21 13.96 16.97
CA MET A 228 -10.44 12.52 17.09
C MET A 228 -11.25 11.94 15.92
N ASP A 229 -12.26 12.66 15.43
CA ASP A 229 -13.04 12.26 14.25
C ASP A 229 -12.18 12.24 12.98
N SER A 230 -11.26 13.21 12.84
CA SER A 230 -10.26 13.18 11.76
C SER A 230 -9.34 11.95 11.83
N ILE A 231 -8.91 11.54 13.03
CA ILE A 231 -8.12 10.29 13.21
C ILE A 231 -8.94 9.06 12.82
N ARG A 232 -10.20 8.98 13.27
CA ARG A 232 -11.10 7.86 12.93
C ARG A 232 -11.31 7.74 11.43
N SER A 233 -11.58 8.87 10.77
CA SER A 233 -11.82 8.88 9.32
C SER A 233 -10.60 8.42 8.51
N ARG A 234 -9.38 8.81 8.92
CA ARG A 234 -8.13 8.36 8.28
C ARG A 234 -7.82 6.89 8.54
N ARG A 235 -8.17 6.35 9.73
CA ARG A 235 -8.13 4.91 9.98
C ARG A 235 -9.10 4.14 9.08
N ASP A 236 -10.34 4.60 8.98
CA ASP A 236 -11.32 3.98 8.10
C ASP A 236 -10.83 3.99 6.64
N ALA A 237 -10.20 5.09 6.19
CA ALA A 237 -9.59 5.16 4.86
C ALA A 237 -8.45 4.14 4.68
N ALA A 238 -7.59 3.98 5.67
CA ALA A 238 -6.52 2.97 5.67
C ALA A 238 -7.08 1.54 5.61
N ASP A 239 -8.13 1.24 6.38
CA ASP A 239 -8.77 -0.08 6.40
C ASP A 239 -9.46 -0.38 5.06
N ASN A 240 -10.15 0.60 4.47
CA ASN A 240 -10.71 0.47 3.13
C ASN A 240 -9.59 0.21 2.08
N TYR A 241 -8.41 0.82 2.24
CA TYR A 241 -7.27 0.56 1.35
C TYR A 241 -6.70 -0.85 1.52
N VAL A 242 -6.61 -1.34 2.75
CA VAL A 242 -6.24 -2.74 3.03
C VAL A 242 -7.25 -3.70 2.39
N GLU A 243 -8.55 -3.42 2.48
CA GLU A 243 -9.57 -4.25 1.84
C GLU A 243 -9.43 -4.24 0.30
N ILE A 244 -9.11 -3.09 -0.29
CA ILE A 244 -8.79 -2.98 -1.73
C ILE A 244 -7.60 -3.88 -2.09
N LEU A 245 -6.51 -3.80 -1.32
CA LEU A 245 -5.32 -4.64 -1.53
C LEU A 245 -5.67 -6.14 -1.46
N GLN A 246 -6.45 -6.55 -0.46
CA GLN A 246 -6.91 -7.93 -0.32
C GLN A 246 -7.75 -8.38 -1.53
N LYS A 247 -8.70 -7.56 -1.97
CA LYS A 247 -9.55 -7.85 -3.14
C LYS A 247 -8.75 -7.93 -4.44
N ILE A 248 -7.71 -7.12 -4.61
CA ILE A 248 -6.78 -7.21 -5.75
C ILE A 248 -6.05 -8.54 -5.72
N ALA A 249 -5.52 -8.94 -4.56
CA ALA A 249 -4.82 -10.22 -4.40
C ALA A 249 -5.77 -11.41 -4.66
N GLU A 250 -7.01 -11.35 -4.17
CA GLU A 250 -8.04 -12.37 -4.44
C GLU A 250 -8.42 -12.44 -5.91
N MET A 251 -8.63 -11.30 -6.56
CA MET A 251 -8.89 -11.23 -8.00
C MET A 251 -7.76 -11.92 -8.77
N HIS A 252 -6.51 -11.60 -8.45
CA HIS A 252 -5.36 -12.20 -9.10
C HIS A 252 -5.33 -13.73 -8.94
N SER A 253 -5.55 -14.24 -7.73
CA SER A 253 -5.60 -15.70 -7.49
C SER A 253 -6.77 -16.39 -8.20
N LYS A 254 -7.93 -15.74 -8.31
CA LYS A 254 -9.06 -16.23 -9.10
C LYS A 254 -8.72 -16.32 -10.58
N LEU A 255 -8.09 -15.27 -11.14
CA LEU A 255 -7.63 -15.26 -12.53
C LEU A 255 -6.61 -16.39 -12.78
N LYS A 256 -5.67 -16.60 -11.86
CA LYS A 256 -4.74 -17.74 -11.94
C LYS A 256 -5.47 -19.08 -11.96
N THR A 257 -6.43 -19.27 -11.06
CA THR A 257 -7.17 -20.55 -10.98
C THR A 257 -7.94 -20.83 -12.28
N GLU A 258 -8.53 -19.79 -12.88
CA GLU A 258 -9.17 -19.91 -14.19
C GLU A 258 -8.15 -20.30 -15.27
N PHE A 259 -6.98 -19.66 -15.29
CA PHE A 259 -5.93 -19.94 -16.26
C PHE A 259 -5.18 -21.26 -16.06
N GLN A 260 -5.13 -21.80 -14.85
CA GLN A 260 -4.51 -23.10 -14.60
C GLN A 260 -5.33 -24.26 -15.17
N GLY A 261 -6.59 -24.03 -15.56
CA GLY A 261 -7.49 -25.09 -16.04
C GLY A 261 -7.89 -26.07 -14.93
N LYS A 262 -8.73 -27.04 -15.28
CA LYS A 262 -9.15 -28.14 -14.39
C LYS A 262 -8.91 -29.48 -15.09
N GLY A 263 -8.44 -30.51 -14.37
CA GLY A 263 -8.24 -31.85 -14.93
C GLY A 263 -6.93 -32.01 -15.71
N GLU A 264 -6.96 -32.62 -16.89
CA GLU A 264 -5.78 -32.97 -17.71
C GLU A 264 -5.08 -31.75 -18.35
N ASP A 265 -5.74 -30.59 -18.43
CA ASP A 265 -5.18 -29.33 -18.98
C ASP A 265 -4.35 -28.53 -17.95
N LYS A 266 -4.15 -29.07 -16.74
CA LYS A 266 -3.39 -28.42 -15.67
C LYS A 266 -1.90 -28.41 -16.01
N LEU A 267 -1.33 -27.22 -16.16
CA LEU A 267 0.12 -27.03 -16.28
C LEU A 267 0.81 -27.61 -15.03
N ASP A 268 1.71 -28.56 -15.22
CA ASP A 268 2.52 -29.13 -14.14
C ASP A 268 3.50 -28.06 -13.58
N ASP A 269 3.92 -28.20 -12.32
CA ASP A 269 4.74 -27.20 -11.62
C ASP A 269 6.08 -26.94 -12.34
N ALA A 270 6.64 -27.97 -12.99
CA ALA A 270 7.85 -27.89 -13.81
C ALA A 270 7.64 -27.16 -15.15
N GLN A 271 6.49 -27.37 -15.82
CA GLN A 271 6.13 -26.65 -17.06
C GLN A 271 5.80 -25.18 -16.80
N SER A 272 5.23 -24.90 -15.62
CA SER A 272 5.02 -23.55 -15.13
C SER A 272 6.36 -22.85 -14.86
N GLN A 273 7.33 -23.50 -14.20
CA GLN A 273 8.64 -22.88 -13.93
C GLN A 273 9.45 -22.55 -15.19
N ASP A 274 9.50 -23.44 -16.18
CA ASP A 274 10.21 -23.17 -17.44
C ASP A 274 9.51 -22.05 -18.25
N SER A 275 8.16 -22.05 -18.29
CA SER A 275 7.43 -20.94 -18.91
C SER A 275 7.67 -19.62 -18.18
N CYS A 276 7.76 -19.60 -16.85
CA CYS A 276 7.99 -18.37 -16.11
C CYS A 276 9.42 -17.82 -16.26
N ARG A 277 10.41 -18.66 -16.60
CA ARG A 277 11.81 -18.26 -16.71
C ARG A 277 12.04 -17.22 -17.82
N ASP A 278 11.29 -17.32 -18.91
CA ASP A 278 11.36 -16.38 -20.03
C ASP A 278 10.78 -15.01 -19.68
N LEU A 279 9.85 -14.92 -18.73
CA LEU A 279 9.28 -13.64 -18.28
C LEU A 279 10.24 -12.79 -17.43
N TYR A 280 11.25 -13.41 -16.80
CA TYR A 280 12.13 -12.74 -15.84
C TYR A 280 13.59 -12.61 -16.30
N THR A 281 14.01 -13.29 -17.37
CA THR A 281 15.40 -13.24 -17.87
C THR A 281 15.56 -12.22 -18.99
N VAL A 282 16.57 -11.33 -18.92
CA VAL A 282 16.86 -10.32 -19.97
C VAL A 282 17.49 -10.94 -21.22
N LYS A 283 18.21 -12.06 -21.07
CA LYS A 283 18.90 -12.79 -22.14
C LYS A 283 18.11 -14.03 -22.56
N ALA A 284 17.05 -13.84 -23.35
CA ALA A 284 16.55 -14.89 -24.23
C ALA A 284 16.71 -14.36 -25.65
N ASP A 285 17.41 -15.14 -26.47
CA ASP A 285 17.74 -14.84 -27.85
C ASP A 285 16.51 -14.35 -28.64
N LYS A 286 16.72 -13.40 -29.56
CA LYS A 286 15.70 -12.90 -30.51
C LYS A 286 15.08 -14.00 -31.40
N THR A 287 15.52 -15.25 -31.25
CA THR A 287 15.15 -16.43 -32.04
C THR A 287 14.02 -17.27 -31.44
N ALA A 288 13.46 -16.94 -30.27
CA ALA A 288 12.42 -17.76 -29.62
C ALA A 288 10.95 -17.43 -29.99
N ASN A 289 10.68 -16.46 -30.86
CA ASN A 289 9.29 -16.05 -31.19
C ASN A 289 8.60 -16.93 -32.26
N LYS A 290 8.56 -18.24 -32.00
CA LYS A 290 7.44 -19.11 -32.42
C LYS A 290 6.91 -19.87 -31.20
N GLU A 291 6.77 -19.19 -30.07
CA GLU A 291 5.91 -19.72 -29.01
C GLU A 291 4.48 -19.80 -29.56
N LYS A 292 3.90 -21.00 -29.49
CA LYS A 292 2.51 -21.23 -29.89
C LYS A 292 1.64 -20.22 -29.17
N ALA A 293 1.00 -19.31 -29.92
CA ALA A 293 -0.02 -18.42 -29.39
C ALA A 293 -1.01 -19.27 -28.60
N ILE A 294 -1.04 -19.08 -27.28
CA ILE A 294 -1.98 -19.77 -26.42
C ILE A 294 -3.37 -19.28 -26.86
N LYS A 295 -4.14 -20.17 -27.47
CA LYS A 295 -5.52 -19.86 -27.86
C LYS A 295 -6.36 -19.86 -26.60
N TYR A 296 -6.92 -18.71 -26.27
CA TYR A 296 -8.02 -18.61 -25.30
C TYR A 296 -9.28 -19.20 -25.93
N ASN A 297 -10.00 -20.03 -25.19
CA ASN A 297 -11.36 -20.38 -25.59
C ASN A 297 -12.35 -19.26 -25.18
N GLU A 298 -13.52 -19.19 -25.82
CA GLU A 298 -14.50 -18.12 -25.55
C GLU A 298 -15.06 -18.14 -24.12
N GLU A 299 -15.07 -19.31 -23.48
CA GLU A 299 -15.60 -19.50 -22.12
C GLU A 299 -14.62 -18.96 -21.07
N GLU A 300 -13.32 -19.21 -21.23
CA GLU A 300 -12.23 -18.62 -20.45
C GLU A 300 -12.31 -17.10 -20.53
N ILE A 301 -12.46 -16.51 -21.73
CA ILE A 301 -12.58 -15.05 -21.89
C ILE A 301 -13.78 -14.51 -21.11
N LYS A 302 -14.96 -15.14 -21.22
CA LYS A 302 -16.16 -14.71 -20.48
C LYS A 302 -15.99 -14.83 -18.97
N ASN A 303 -15.35 -15.89 -18.47
CA ASN A 303 -15.09 -16.07 -17.04
C ASN A 303 -14.11 -15.02 -16.51
N LEU A 304 -13.07 -14.69 -17.27
CA LEU A 304 -12.13 -13.63 -16.92
C LEU A 304 -12.82 -12.26 -16.84
N GLU A 305 -13.63 -11.91 -17.84
CA GLU A 305 -14.42 -10.68 -17.85
C GLU A 305 -15.35 -10.59 -16.64
N LYS A 306 -15.98 -11.70 -16.27
CA LYS A 306 -16.83 -11.80 -15.08
C LYS A 306 -16.04 -11.54 -13.80
N ILE A 307 -14.90 -12.23 -13.60
CA ILE A 307 -14.04 -12.05 -12.41
C ILE A 307 -13.61 -10.59 -12.28
N VAL A 308 -13.12 -9.98 -13.36
CA VAL A 308 -12.67 -8.59 -13.35
C VAL A 308 -13.83 -7.63 -13.09
N SER A 309 -14.99 -7.84 -13.70
CA SER A 309 -16.17 -6.99 -13.51
C SER A 309 -16.69 -7.05 -12.07
N GLU A 310 -16.79 -8.24 -11.48
CA GLU A 310 -17.21 -8.43 -10.08
C GLU A 310 -16.22 -7.76 -9.11
N SER A 311 -14.92 -7.96 -9.34
CA SER A 311 -13.88 -7.31 -8.55
C SER A 311 -13.95 -5.78 -8.67
N ALA A 312 -14.06 -5.23 -9.87
CA ALA A 312 -14.19 -3.78 -10.09
C ALA A 312 -15.40 -3.18 -9.36
N LYS A 313 -16.57 -3.82 -9.45
CA LYS A 313 -17.78 -3.39 -8.73
C LYS A 313 -17.60 -3.41 -7.22
N SER A 314 -16.85 -4.38 -6.69
CA SER A 314 -16.59 -4.47 -5.25
C SER A 314 -15.56 -3.44 -4.74
N LEU A 315 -14.66 -2.97 -5.62
CA LEU A 315 -13.62 -2.00 -5.28
C LEU A 315 -14.13 -0.55 -5.31
N GLU A 316 -15.03 -0.23 -6.24
CA GLU A 316 -15.56 1.13 -6.44
C GLU A 316 -16.11 1.81 -5.16
N PRO A 317 -16.97 1.17 -4.34
CA PRO A 317 -17.45 1.82 -3.12
C PRO A 317 -16.35 2.04 -2.07
N LEU A 318 -15.34 1.17 -2.00
CA LEU A 318 -14.22 1.32 -1.06
C LEU A 318 -13.35 2.51 -1.46
N ILE A 319 -13.06 2.64 -2.76
CA ILE A 319 -12.30 3.75 -3.31
C ILE A 319 -13.00 5.09 -3.03
N GLN A 320 -14.34 5.14 -3.16
CA GLN A 320 -15.11 6.35 -2.85
C GLN A 320 -15.12 6.72 -1.35
N LYS A 321 -14.95 5.75 -0.45
CA LYS A 321 -14.85 6.01 1.00
C LYS A 321 -13.50 6.63 1.35
N ILE A 322 -12.42 6.17 0.72
CA ILE A 322 -11.07 6.70 0.94
C ILE A 322 -10.98 8.18 0.59
N SER A 323 -11.54 8.59 -0.55
CA SER A 323 -11.49 9.98 -1.01
C SER A 323 -12.29 10.96 -0.13
N LYS A 324 -13.14 10.46 0.76
CA LYS A 324 -13.89 11.26 1.74
C LYS A 324 -13.19 11.35 3.09
N GLY A 325 -12.25 10.44 3.39
CA GLY A 325 -11.62 10.31 4.70
C GLY A 325 -10.17 10.75 4.79
N LEU A 326 -9.56 11.11 3.66
CA LEU A 326 -8.22 11.70 3.52
C LEU A 326 -8.34 13.07 2.87
#